data_AF-A0A318NG56-F1
#
_entry.id   AF-A0A318NG56-F1
#
_cell.length_a   1.000
_cell.length_b   1.000
_cell.length_c   1.000
_cell.angle_alpha   90.00
_cell.angle_beta   90.00
_cell.angle_gamma   90.00
#
_symmetry.space_group_name_H-M   'P 1'
#
loop_
_entity.id
_entity.type
_entity.pdbx_description
1 polymer ?
#
loop_
_entity_poly.entity_id
_entity_poly.type
_entity_poly.pdbx_seq_one_letter_code
_entity_poly.pdbx_strand_id
1 'polypeptide(L)'
;MIADLANVVAACGSAIAVVVTVVFALRQLRSAQTANQTLVAIELLTRDRSSDEFLRAEDFVLNELTVRHPPPHVSVSDLPAEARHHVVRLSLYYNGLGQMLAFAAVDPRLLVGTVSYRSRQAWRVLEPYILAERAQRGETYLSHFEHLVHMATHNPWAMAVRKFNLKRFGSYPAELGMNDGSTDESRRASSVVGQ
;
A
#
# COMPACT_ATOMS: atom_id res chain seq x y z
N MET A 1 54.98 2.09 -33.52
CA MET A 1 54.90 2.72 -32.18
C MET A 1 53.70 3.64 -32.00
N ILE A 2 53.54 4.75 -32.76
CA ILE A 2 52.35 5.62 -32.64
C ILE A 2 51.06 4.92 -33.12
N ALA A 3 51.15 4.15 -34.20
CA ALA A 3 50.01 3.37 -34.73
C ALA A 3 49.56 2.23 -33.79
N ASP A 4 50.50 1.57 -33.11
CA ASP A 4 50.20 0.50 -32.15
C ASP A 4 49.48 1.03 -30.91
N LEU A 5 49.91 2.20 -30.42
CA LEU A 5 49.27 2.87 -29.28
C LEU A 5 47.84 3.31 -29.62
N ALA A 6 47.61 3.80 -30.84
CA ALA A 6 46.28 4.19 -31.30
C ALA A 6 45.31 3.00 -31.38
N ASN A 7 45.78 1.85 -31.87
CA ASN A 7 44.97 0.63 -31.95
C ASN A 7 44.61 0.08 -30.57
N VAL A 8 45.53 0.12 -29.60
CA VAL A 8 45.26 -0.32 -28.23
C VAL A 8 44.21 0.58 -27.55
N VAL A 9 44.33 1.90 -27.72
CA VAL A 9 43.35 2.86 -27.17
C VAL A 9 41.98 2.67 -27.80
N ALA A 10 41.90 2.45 -29.11
CA ALA A 10 40.65 2.17 -29.81
C ALA A 10 40.00 0.86 -29.35
N ALA A 11 40.80 -0.20 -29.14
CA ALA A 11 40.32 -1.49 -28.63
C ALA A 11 39.81 -1.41 -27.18
N CYS A 12 40.47 -0.65 -26.32
CA CYS A 12 39.98 -0.40 -24.95
C CYS A 12 38.68 0.42 -24.96
N GLY A 13 38.59 1.44 -25.81
CA GLY A 13 37.38 2.25 -25.96
C GLY A 13 36.17 1.45 -26.42
N SER A 14 36.35 0.56 -27.40
CA SER A 14 35.27 -0.30 -27.90
C SER A 14 34.84 -1.34 -26.86
N ALA A 15 35.78 -1.93 -26.11
CA ALA A 15 35.46 -2.86 -25.03
C ALA A 15 34.63 -2.19 -23.92
N ILE A 16 34.99 -0.96 -23.52
CA ILE A 16 34.23 -0.19 -22.52
C ILE A 16 32.82 0.14 -23.02
N ALA A 17 32.70 0.56 -24.29
CA ALA A 17 31.40 0.86 -24.89
C ALA A 17 30.48 -0.37 -24.91
N VAL A 18 31.02 -1.56 -25.21
CA VAL A 18 30.27 -2.82 -25.18
C VAL A 18 29.82 -3.17 -23.77
N VAL A 19 30.71 -3.08 -22.76
CA VAL A 19 30.36 -3.35 -21.36
C VAL A 19 29.26 -2.40 -20.87
N VAL A 20 29.38 -1.11 -21.17
CA VAL A 20 28.36 -0.11 -20.83
C VAL A 20 27.03 -0.48 -21.50
N THR A 21 27.04 -0.77 -22.80
CA THR A 21 25.85 -1.17 -23.55
C THR A 21 25.18 -2.42 -22.97
N VAL A 22 25.95 -3.44 -22.62
CA VAL A 22 25.44 -4.68 -21.99
C VAL A 22 24.84 -4.38 -20.61
N VAL A 23 25.49 -3.57 -19.78
CA VAL A 23 24.96 -3.19 -18.46
C VAL A 23 23.67 -2.38 -18.61
N PHE A 24 23.60 -1.45 -19.56
CA PHE A 24 22.39 -0.67 -19.84
C PHE A 24 21.28 -1.56 -20.39
N ALA A 25 21.57 -2.48 -21.32
CA ALA A 25 20.60 -3.43 -21.86
C ALA A 25 20.05 -4.37 -20.77
N LEU A 26 20.91 -4.87 -19.87
CA LEU A 26 20.48 -5.70 -18.73
C LEU A 26 19.63 -4.90 -17.74
N ARG A 27 19.97 -3.63 -17.48
CA ARG A 27 19.16 -2.72 -16.68
C ARG A 27 17.81 -2.43 -17.35
N GLN A 28 17.81 -2.24 -18.67
CA GLN A 28 16.62 -1.94 -19.46
C GLN A 28 15.70 -3.16 -19.56
N LEU A 29 16.26 -4.36 -19.69
CA LEU A 29 15.52 -5.63 -19.68
C LEU A 29 14.89 -5.91 -18.31
N ARG A 30 15.65 -5.73 -17.23
CA ARG A 30 15.11 -5.81 -15.86
C ARG A 30 14.01 -4.77 -15.63
N SER A 31 14.22 -3.52 -16.06
CA SER A 31 13.21 -2.45 -15.91
C SER A 31 11.94 -2.69 -16.73
N ALA A 32 12.07 -3.26 -17.93
CA ALA A 32 10.95 -3.50 -18.83
C ALA A 32 10.10 -4.71 -18.41
N GLN A 33 10.73 -5.77 -17.89
CA GLN A 33 10.03 -6.98 -17.47
C GLN A 33 9.29 -6.78 -16.13
N THR A 34 9.87 -6.05 -15.17
CA THR A 34 9.24 -5.87 -13.85
C THR A 34 8.09 -4.88 -13.87
N ALA A 35 8.16 -3.79 -14.67
CA ALA A 35 7.13 -2.75 -14.64
C ALA A 35 5.75 -3.23 -15.15
N ASN A 36 5.72 -4.01 -16.23
CA ASN A 36 4.46 -4.43 -16.86
C ASN A 36 3.76 -5.58 -16.12
N GLN A 37 4.49 -6.54 -15.57
CA GLN A 37 3.87 -7.68 -14.87
C GLN A 37 3.35 -7.29 -13.48
N THR A 38 4.06 -6.40 -12.78
CA THR A 38 3.67 -5.86 -11.47
C THR A 38 2.37 -5.06 -11.53
N LEU A 39 2.20 -4.19 -12.54
CA LEU A 39 0.99 -3.37 -12.69
C LEU A 39 -0.26 -4.23 -12.91
N VAL A 40 -0.15 -5.27 -13.74
CA VAL A 40 -1.26 -6.21 -14.00
C VAL A 40 -1.64 -6.99 -12.74
N ALA A 41 -0.66 -7.47 -11.96
CA ALA A 41 -0.94 -8.20 -10.74
C ALA A 41 -1.62 -7.33 -9.66
N ILE A 42 -1.21 -6.06 -9.54
CA ILE A 42 -1.90 -5.09 -8.68
C ILE A 42 -3.29 -4.79 -9.22
N GLU A 43 -3.46 -4.58 -10.52
CA GLU A 43 -4.76 -4.30 -11.14
C GLU A 43 -5.76 -5.43 -10.88
N LEU A 44 -5.34 -6.68 -11.07
CA LEU A 44 -6.18 -7.85 -10.83
C LEU A 44 -6.64 -7.96 -9.38
N LEU A 45 -5.75 -7.70 -8.42
CA LEU A 45 -6.11 -7.71 -7.00
C LEU A 45 -6.94 -6.49 -6.61
N THR A 46 -6.60 -5.31 -7.13
CA THR A 46 -7.35 -4.08 -6.85
C THR A 46 -8.71 -4.04 -7.55
N ARG A 47 -8.97 -4.88 -8.54
CA ARG A 47 -10.31 -5.05 -9.11
C ARG A 47 -11.27 -5.68 -8.11
N ASP A 48 -10.81 -6.70 -7.39
CA ASP A 48 -11.61 -7.39 -6.36
C ASP A 48 -12.04 -6.44 -5.22
N ARG A 49 -11.17 -5.46 -4.90
CA ARG A 49 -11.45 -4.41 -3.90
C ARG A 49 -12.69 -3.56 -4.20
N SER A 50 -13.13 -3.52 -5.46
CA SER A 50 -14.26 -2.70 -5.90
C SER A 50 -15.54 -3.52 -6.02
N SER A 51 -15.50 -4.81 -5.64
CA SER A 51 -16.69 -5.66 -5.61
C SER A 51 -17.60 -5.29 -4.44
N ASP A 52 -18.91 -5.39 -4.64
CA ASP A 52 -19.91 -5.16 -3.60
C ASP A 52 -19.71 -6.07 -2.39
N GLU A 53 -19.21 -7.30 -2.61
CA GLU A 53 -18.91 -8.22 -1.52
C GLU A 53 -17.72 -7.76 -0.69
N PHE A 54 -16.66 -7.26 -1.32
CA PHE A 54 -15.52 -6.69 -0.61
C PHE A 54 -15.92 -5.45 0.18
N LEU A 55 -16.66 -4.53 -0.44
CA LEU A 55 -17.11 -3.30 0.21
C LEU A 55 -18.01 -3.59 1.42
N ARG A 56 -18.92 -4.57 1.32
CA ARG A 56 -19.74 -5.02 2.46
C ARG A 56 -18.90 -5.65 3.56
N ALA A 57 -17.91 -6.48 3.22
CA ALA A 57 -17.02 -7.06 4.20
C ALA A 57 -16.20 -6.01 4.93
N GLU A 58 -15.72 -5.00 4.21
CA GLU A 58 -14.98 -3.89 4.80
C GLU A 58 -15.86 -3.02 5.69
N ASP A 59 -17.07 -2.68 5.24
CA ASP A 59 -18.04 -1.92 6.04
C ASP A 59 -18.38 -2.65 7.35
N PHE A 60 -18.71 -3.94 7.26
CA PHE A 60 -18.96 -4.79 8.43
C PHE A 60 -17.77 -4.81 9.38
N VAL A 61 -16.56 -5.06 8.87
CA VAL A 61 -15.35 -5.12 9.73
C VAL A 61 -15.09 -3.78 10.39
N LEU A 62 -15.17 -2.67 9.64
CA LEU A 62 -14.78 -1.36 10.15
C LEU A 62 -15.81 -0.74 11.09
N ASN A 63 -17.10 -1.02 10.88
CA ASN A 63 -18.19 -0.32 11.57
C ASN A 63 -18.98 -1.21 12.53
N GLU A 64 -18.99 -2.53 12.34
CA GLU A 64 -19.93 -3.42 13.05
C GLU A 64 -19.27 -4.51 13.88
N LEU A 65 -18.11 -5.03 13.44
CA LEU A 65 -17.47 -6.20 14.04
C LEU A 65 -17.22 -6.02 15.55
N THR A 66 -16.66 -4.89 15.96
CA THR A 66 -16.31 -4.62 17.37
C THR A 66 -17.54 -4.39 18.24
N VAL A 67 -18.63 -3.90 17.66
CA VAL A 67 -19.91 -3.71 18.36
C VAL A 67 -20.60 -5.04 18.61
N ARG A 68 -20.65 -5.90 17.57
CA ARG A 68 -21.34 -7.20 17.65
C ARG A 68 -20.51 -8.27 18.36
N HIS A 69 -19.18 -8.22 18.24
CA HIS A 69 -18.26 -9.24 18.74
C HIS A 69 -17.04 -8.59 19.42
N PRO A 70 -17.20 -7.99 20.61
CA PRO A 70 -16.13 -7.20 21.22
C PRO A 70 -14.88 -8.05 21.54
N PRO A 71 -13.66 -7.51 21.28
CA PRO A 71 -12.41 -8.11 21.73
C PRO A 71 -12.29 -8.05 23.27
N PRO A 72 -11.38 -8.81 23.93
CA PRO A 72 -10.17 -9.44 23.39
C PRO A 72 -10.18 -10.97 23.26
N HIS A 73 -11.23 -11.66 23.71
CA HIS A 73 -11.21 -13.13 23.85
C HIS A 73 -11.87 -13.89 22.69
N VAL A 74 -12.17 -13.22 21.58
CA VAL A 74 -12.81 -13.83 20.42
C VAL A 74 -11.76 -13.99 19.32
N SER A 75 -11.44 -15.24 18.99
CA SER A 75 -10.59 -15.55 17.83
C SER A 75 -11.38 -15.45 16.53
N VAL A 76 -10.70 -15.41 15.38
CA VAL A 76 -11.37 -15.38 14.07
C VAL A 76 -12.17 -16.66 13.85
N SER A 77 -11.66 -17.80 14.30
CA SER A 77 -12.33 -19.09 14.19
C SER A 77 -13.59 -19.19 15.05
N ASP A 78 -13.62 -18.50 16.18
CA ASP A 78 -14.75 -18.48 17.13
C ASP A 78 -15.89 -17.55 16.70
N LEU A 79 -15.67 -16.69 15.70
CA LEU A 79 -16.72 -15.82 15.17
C LEU A 79 -17.85 -16.63 14.52
N PRO A 80 -19.12 -16.17 14.62
CA PRO A 80 -20.22 -16.72 13.83
C PRO A 80 -19.90 -16.72 12.34
N ALA A 81 -20.45 -17.68 11.61
CA ALA A 81 -20.07 -17.94 10.22
C ALA A 81 -20.13 -16.70 9.30
N GLU A 82 -21.16 -15.86 9.47
CA GLU A 82 -21.32 -14.60 8.71
C GLU A 82 -20.21 -13.60 9.03
N ALA A 83 -19.98 -13.30 10.30
CA ALA A 83 -18.92 -12.37 10.74
C ALA A 83 -17.53 -12.88 10.32
N ARG A 84 -17.30 -14.19 10.48
CA ARG A 84 -16.07 -14.85 10.07
C ARG A 84 -15.83 -14.73 8.57
N HIS A 85 -16.87 -14.86 7.74
CA HIS A 85 -16.75 -14.71 6.29
C HIS A 85 -16.23 -13.32 5.90
N HIS A 86 -16.79 -12.25 6.49
CA HIS A 86 -16.33 -10.88 6.25
C HIS A 86 -14.89 -10.66 6.72
N VAL A 87 -14.56 -11.11 7.94
CA VAL A 87 -13.20 -11.00 8.50
C VAL A 87 -12.18 -11.75 7.64
N VAL A 88 -12.47 -13.01 7.26
CA VAL A 88 -11.56 -13.83 6.46
C VAL A 88 -11.36 -13.24 5.08
N ARG A 89 -12.43 -12.78 4.41
CA ARG A 89 -12.32 -12.14 3.09
C ARG A 89 -11.40 -10.92 3.13
N LEU A 90 -11.66 -10.00 4.06
CA LEU A 90 -10.88 -8.77 4.16
C LEU A 90 -9.41 -9.03 4.55
N SER A 91 -9.20 -9.90 5.55
CA SER A 91 -7.86 -10.21 6.04
C SER A 91 -7.02 -10.99 5.02
N LEU A 92 -7.61 -11.96 4.30
CA LEU A 92 -6.90 -12.70 3.26
C LEU A 92 -6.55 -11.83 2.06
N TYR A 93 -7.40 -10.86 1.70
CA TYR A 93 -7.08 -9.88 0.66
C TYR A 93 -5.79 -9.11 1.01
N TYR A 94 -5.73 -8.51 2.22
CA TYR A 94 -4.54 -7.78 2.62
C TYR A 94 -3.33 -8.69 2.88
N ASN A 95 -3.54 -9.92 3.35
CA ASN A 95 -2.48 -10.91 3.48
C ASN A 95 -1.88 -11.30 2.12
N GLY A 96 -2.71 -11.40 1.07
CA GLY A 96 -2.26 -11.62 -0.30
C GLY A 96 -1.38 -10.49 -0.81
N LEU A 97 -1.80 -9.23 -0.59
CA LEU A 97 -0.98 -8.06 -0.93
C LEU A 97 0.35 -8.03 -0.16
N GLY A 98 0.34 -8.44 1.11
CA GLY A 98 1.54 -8.61 1.90
C GLY A 98 2.50 -9.68 1.37
N GLN A 99 1.97 -10.81 0.86
CA GLN A 99 2.78 -11.86 0.24
C GLN A 99 3.50 -11.34 -1.01
N MET A 100 2.83 -10.54 -1.83
CA MET A 100 3.46 -9.93 -3.00
C MET A 100 4.62 -9.02 -2.64
N LEU A 101 4.50 -8.27 -1.53
CA LEU A 101 5.60 -7.45 -1.01
C LEU A 101 6.75 -8.34 -0.52
N ALA A 102 6.44 -9.36 0.27
CA ALA A 102 7.44 -10.27 0.84
C ALA A 102 8.24 -11.00 -0.25
N PHE A 103 7.60 -11.37 -1.36
CA PHE A 103 8.25 -12.03 -2.49
C PHE A 103 8.82 -11.08 -3.54
N ALA A 104 8.81 -9.76 -3.29
CA ALA A 104 9.26 -8.73 -4.24
C ALA A 104 8.61 -8.84 -5.63
N ALA A 105 7.37 -9.35 -5.70
CA ALA A 105 6.60 -9.47 -6.93
C ALA A 105 6.09 -8.09 -7.43
N VAL A 106 6.09 -7.10 -6.54
CA VAL A 106 5.58 -5.75 -6.78
C VAL A 106 6.53 -4.71 -6.19
N ASP A 107 6.69 -3.57 -6.87
CA ASP A 107 7.37 -2.40 -6.30
C ASP A 107 6.64 -1.95 -5.02
N PRO A 108 7.29 -1.98 -3.84
CA PRO A 108 6.67 -1.62 -2.58
C PRO A 108 6.03 -0.23 -2.61
N ARG A 109 6.60 0.72 -3.37
CA ARG A 109 6.10 2.09 -3.45
C ARG A 109 4.75 2.18 -4.16
N LEU A 110 4.50 1.32 -5.16
CA LEU A 110 3.21 1.25 -5.85
C LEU A 110 2.12 0.75 -4.90
N LEU A 111 2.40 -0.38 -4.25
CA LEU A 111 1.40 -1.07 -3.43
C LEU A 111 1.14 -0.31 -2.13
N VAL A 112 2.20 0.08 -1.42
CA VAL A 112 2.10 0.90 -0.21
C VAL A 112 1.38 2.22 -0.52
N GLY A 113 1.70 2.89 -1.62
CA GLY A 113 0.97 4.08 -2.04
C GLY A 113 -0.54 3.83 -2.03
N THR A 114 -0.99 2.84 -2.79
CA THR A 114 -2.42 2.61 -3.01
C THR A 114 -3.18 2.13 -1.77
N VAL A 115 -2.59 1.29 -0.92
CA VAL A 115 -3.34 0.58 0.14
C VAL A 115 -2.99 0.98 1.57
N SER A 116 -2.04 1.89 1.78
CA SER A 116 -1.53 2.24 3.13
C SER A 116 -2.59 2.65 4.13
N TYR A 117 -3.51 3.53 3.74
CA TYR A 117 -4.51 4.04 4.68
C TYR A 117 -5.48 2.93 5.10
N ARG A 118 -6.08 2.24 4.12
CA ARG A 118 -7.11 1.22 4.36
C ARG A 118 -6.55 -0.02 5.06
N SER A 119 -5.37 -0.49 4.67
CA SER A 119 -4.73 -1.65 5.32
C SER A 119 -4.45 -1.40 6.82
N ARG A 120 -3.97 -0.20 7.18
CA ARG A 120 -3.77 0.18 8.58
C ARG A 120 -5.09 0.30 9.36
N GLN A 121 -6.13 0.83 8.72
CA GLN A 121 -7.45 0.94 9.34
C GLN A 121 -8.05 -0.44 9.62
N ALA A 122 -8.00 -1.34 8.63
CA ALA A 122 -8.45 -2.72 8.80
C ALA A 122 -7.61 -3.47 9.86
N TRP A 123 -6.28 -3.29 9.87
CA TRP A 123 -5.41 -3.90 10.88
C TRP A 123 -5.80 -3.48 12.29
N ARG A 124 -5.99 -2.17 12.54
CA ARG A 124 -6.36 -1.68 13.87
C ARG A 124 -7.59 -2.37 14.45
N VAL A 125 -8.55 -2.70 13.60
CA VAL A 125 -9.77 -3.40 14.04
C VAL A 125 -9.54 -4.90 14.18
N LEU A 126 -8.82 -5.52 13.25
CA LEU A 126 -8.64 -6.96 13.18
C LEU A 126 -7.54 -7.51 14.10
N GLU A 127 -6.56 -6.68 14.46
CA GLU A 127 -5.41 -7.03 15.31
C GLU A 127 -5.78 -7.87 16.54
N PRO A 128 -6.73 -7.47 17.41
CA PRO A 128 -7.05 -8.27 18.60
C PRO A 128 -7.58 -9.67 18.26
N TYR A 129 -8.38 -9.82 17.20
CA TYR A 129 -8.90 -11.12 16.75
C TYR A 129 -7.80 -11.99 16.15
N ILE A 130 -6.88 -11.37 15.38
CA ILE A 130 -5.74 -12.04 14.77
C ILE A 130 -4.77 -12.54 15.85
N LEU A 131 -4.49 -11.72 16.86
CA LEU A 131 -3.65 -12.12 18.00
C LEU A 131 -4.29 -13.24 18.82
N ALA A 132 -5.60 -13.18 19.06
CA ALA A 132 -6.33 -14.27 19.71
C ALA A 132 -6.27 -15.59 18.90
N GLU A 133 -6.37 -15.51 17.57
CA GLU A 133 -6.20 -16.66 16.69
C GLU A 133 -4.77 -17.22 16.72
N ARG A 134 -3.75 -16.35 16.72
CA ARG A 134 -2.34 -16.74 16.79
C ARG A 134 -2.00 -17.45 18.09
N ALA A 135 -2.62 -17.06 19.20
CA ALA A 135 -2.47 -17.77 20.48
C ALA A 135 -2.92 -19.25 20.39
N GLN A 136 -3.84 -19.58 19.48
CA GLN A 136 -4.34 -20.93 19.27
C GLN A 136 -3.62 -21.68 18.13
N ARG A 137 -3.28 -21.00 17.04
CA ARG A 137 -2.78 -21.61 15.78
C ARG A 137 -1.31 -21.34 15.48
N GLY A 138 -0.67 -20.43 16.21
CA GLY A 138 0.71 -20.00 16.01
C GLY A 138 0.86 -18.66 15.28
N GLU A 139 2.03 -18.06 15.46
CA GLU A 139 2.38 -16.69 15.04
C GLU A 139 2.28 -16.42 13.53
N THR A 140 2.33 -17.47 12.70
CA THR A 140 2.32 -17.31 11.24
C THR A 140 0.96 -16.89 10.66
N TYR A 141 -0.11 -16.98 11.44
CA TYR A 141 -1.45 -16.61 10.96
C TYR A 141 -1.50 -15.14 10.55
N LEU A 142 -1.79 -14.89 9.26
CA LEU A 142 -1.84 -13.56 8.66
C LEU A 142 -0.57 -12.71 8.83
N SER A 143 0.60 -13.35 8.96
CA SER A 143 1.90 -12.65 9.11
C SER A 143 2.23 -11.72 7.94
N HIS A 144 1.77 -12.02 6.73
CA HIS A 144 2.00 -11.15 5.59
C HIS A 144 1.11 -9.90 5.62
N PHE A 145 -0.10 -9.99 6.19
CA PHE A 145 -0.91 -8.80 6.43
C PHE A 145 -0.21 -7.85 7.41
N GLU A 146 0.35 -8.40 8.50
CA GLU A 146 1.18 -7.61 9.42
C GLU A 146 2.39 -6.99 8.73
N HIS A 147 3.09 -7.75 7.88
CA HIS A 147 4.18 -7.22 7.06
C HIS A 147 3.73 -6.05 6.17
N LEU A 148 2.58 -6.14 5.51
CA LEU A 148 2.02 -5.05 4.72
C LEU A 148 1.77 -3.81 5.57
N VAL A 149 1.19 -3.96 6.76
CA VAL A 149 0.86 -2.87 7.67
C VAL A 149 2.13 -2.23 8.23
N HIS A 150 3.13 -3.04 8.56
CA HIS A 150 4.45 -2.59 8.95
C HIS A 150 5.07 -1.72 7.84
N MET A 151 5.05 -2.21 6.61
CA MET A 151 5.54 -1.46 5.45
C MET A 151 4.75 -0.17 5.22
N ALA A 152 3.42 -0.20 5.36
CA ALA A 152 2.55 0.96 5.23
C ALA A 152 2.74 2.02 6.32
N THR A 153 3.23 1.61 7.49
CA THR A 153 3.50 2.51 8.61
C THR A 153 4.85 3.20 8.44
N HIS A 154 5.86 2.48 7.95
CA HIS A 154 7.24 2.96 7.86
C HIS A 154 7.62 3.56 6.50
N ASN A 155 6.80 3.36 5.46
CA ASN A 155 6.98 3.99 4.15
C ASN A 155 5.91 5.07 3.94
N PRO A 156 6.21 6.34 4.25
CA PRO A 156 5.20 7.39 4.20
C PRO A 156 4.70 7.61 2.77
N TRP A 157 3.39 7.85 2.63
CA TRP A 157 2.70 8.19 1.38
C TRP A 157 3.42 9.29 0.56
N ALA A 158 4.16 10.19 1.21
CA ALA A 158 5.02 11.18 0.54
C ALA A 158 6.01 10.56 -0.46
N MET A 159 6.49 9.34 -0.21
CA MET A 159 7.37 8.62 -1.13
C MET A 159 6.63 8.17 -2.40
N ALA A 160 5.37 7.74 -2.27
CA ALA A 160 4.52 7.41 -3.41
C ALA A 160 4.19 8.67 -4.23
N VAL A 161 3.82 9.78 -3.56
CA VAL A 161 3.58 11.08 -4.22
C VAL A 161 4.76 11.53 -5.04
N ARG A 162 5.97 11.47 -4.49
CA ARG A 162 7.20 11.85 -5.21
C ARG A 162 7.50 10.93 -6.38
N LYS A 163 7.31 9.61 -6.22
CA LYS A 163 7.61 8.65 -7.29
C LYS A 163 6.64 8.75 -8.46
N PHE A 164 5.35 8.93 -8.20
CA PHE A 164 4.32 8.99 -9.24
C PHE A 164 3.96 10.42 -9.65
N ASN A 165 4.70 11.42 -9.16
CA ASN A 165 4.46 12.84 -9.41
C ASN A 165 2.98 13.24 -9.17
N LEU A 166 2.39 12.69 -8.09
CA LEU A 166 0.99 12.93 -7.77
C LEU A 166 0.79 14.39 -7.38
N LYS A 167 -0.17 15.04 -8.02
CA LYS A 167 -0.51 16.44 -7.71
C LYS A 167 -1.48 16.49 -6.54
N ARG A 168 -1.27 17.44 -5.64
CA ARG A 168 -2.20 17.79 -4.57
C ARG A 168 -2.65 19.22 -4.78
N PHE A 169 -3.89 19.51 -4.42
CA PHE A 169 -4.34 20.88 -4.26
C PHE A 169 -3.51 21.55 -3.15
N GLY A 170 -2.91 22.71 -3.45
CA GLY A 170 -2.23 23.54 -2.46
C GLY A 170 -3.23 24.33 -1.61
N SER A 171 -4.33 24.74 -2.25
CA SER A 171 -5.58 25.18 -1.67
C SER A 171 -6.71 24.58 -2.50
N TYR A 172 -7.82 24.23 -1.86
CA TYR A 172 -8.99 23.72 -2.60
C TYR A 172 -9.61 24.89 -3.37
N PRO A 173 -9.82 24.76 -4.69
CA PRO A 173 -10.46 25.81 -5.46
C PRO A 173 -11.89 26.05 -4.97
N ALA A 174 -12.27 27.32 -4.81
CA ALA A 174 -13.58 27.72 -4.30
C ALA A 174 -14.72 27.25 -5.22
N GLU A 175 -14.44 27.13 -6.52
CA GLU A 175 -15.35 26.62 -7.55
C GLU A 175 -15.72 25.14 -7.40
N LEU A 176 -14.99 24.37 -6.56
CA LEU A 176 -15.36 22.99 -6.22
C LEU A 176 -16.34 22.89 -5.05
N GLY A 177 -16.80 24.03 -4.49
CA GLY A 177 -17.84 24.08 -3.47
C GLY A 177 -17.45 23.50 -2.10
N MET A 178 -16.17 23.17 -1.90
CA MET A 178 -15.64 22.70 -0.63
C MET A 178 -15.07 23.89 0.13
N ASN A 179 -15.97 24.63 0.81
CA ASN A 179 -15.54 25.68 1.74
C ASN A 179 -14.56 25.08 2.74
N ASP A 180 -13.36 25.65 2.81
CA ASP A 180 -12.48 25.36 3.92
C ASP A 180 -13.23 25.65 5.23
N GLY A 181 -13.25 24.69 6.13
CA GLY A 181 -13.82 24.88 7.47
C GLY A 181 -13.00 25.85 8.33
N SER A 182 -12.05 26.60 7.76
CA SER A 182 -11.18 27.52 8.51
C SER A 182 -11.74 28.93 8.68
N THR A 183 -12.89 29.26 8.08
CA THR A 183 -13.39 30.64 8.10
C THR A 183 -14.51 30.89 9.15
N ASP A 184 -15.08 29.86 9.80
CA ASP A 184 -16.25 30.05 10.68
C ASP A 184 -15.94 30.17 12.19
N GLU A 185 -14.78 29.70 12.68
CA GLU A 185 -14.40 29.90 14.09
C GLU A 185 -13.98 31.34 14.41
N SER A 186 -13.38 32.05 13.45
CA SER A 186 -12.99 33.47 13.65
C SER A 186 -14.18 34.43 13.74
N ARG A 187 -15.37 34.06 13.24
CA ARG A 187 -16.58 34.89 13.38
C ARG A 187 -17.34 34.63 14.68
N ARG A 188 -17.30 33.42 15.24
CA ARG A 188 -17.91 33.13 16.54
C ARG A 188 -17.13 33.72 17.71
N ALA A 189 -15.81 33.81 17.63
CA ALA A 189 -14.99 34.41 18.69
C ALA A 189 -15.17 35.94 18.82
N SER A 190 -15.43 36.67 17.71
CA SER A 190 -15.68 38.12 17.76
C SER A 190 -17.10 38.52 18.16
N SER A 191 -18.06 37.58 18.21
CA SER A 191 -19.44 37.88 18.64
C SER A 191 -19.66 37.73 20.15
N VAL A 192 -18.75 37.10 20.88
CA VAL A 192 -18.92 36.80 22.32
C VAL A 192 -18.18 37.80 23.23
N VAL A 193 -17.33 38.67 22.67
CA VAL A 193 -16.58 39.70 23.44
C VAL A 193 -17.25 41.09 23.34
N GLY A 194 -18.44 41.17 22.73
CA GLY A 194 -19.15 42.42 22.45
C GLY A 194 -20.56 42.52 23.04
N GLN A 195 -20.81 41.91 24.20
CA GLN A 195 -22.00 42.17 25.03
C GLN A 195 -21.60 42.29 26.50
#